data_AF-A0A550CHV2-F1
#
_entry.id   AF-A0A550CHV2-F1
#
_cell.length_a   1.000
_cell.length_b   1.000
_cell.length_c   1.000
_cell.angle_alpha   90.00
_cell.angle_beta   90.00
_cell.angle_gamma   90.00
#
_symmetry.space_group_name_H-M   'P 1'
#
loop_
_entity.id
_entity.type
_entity.pdbx_description
1 polymer ?
#
loop_
_entity_poly.entity_id
_entity_poly.type
_entity_poly.pdbx_seq_one_letter_code
_entity_poly.pdbx_strand_id
1 'polypeptide(L)'
;MPSATQTVVVASAPSHSKGKMSLVSPPAALATKIPATTAAPTAVSEPGSSTEASLRGLYSRAARAFLQRDIPLAHSLLDAAFAMLSPPGPASPPALQAQRKKWDILRITLETTVRATASPSPHLPEELRELCVLPPQAAVSAMHRRSLALFTPTTAAAPDAAFLPSQVLATLAYSSLKLSCADVGRAMVEEWLARRGESHDDEAEDGYAKTIELYVLQLLPVLAEWDYAAEFLAYEHELPPHTRQHLAQALAALRAASVPAPSPQPPSALKPPPDPASPRAYSPAPSSSSSSSSLSTTSTHTVVPARGRGVLARMTPARQRSPSAASSTGTARPPKSTLARPVIERVRPGMDRDRSTSSRRLPHERLALARANASSANVDRVSPPTANATPLEVVRAYLAPYFASPRAASAFTFAVLFVLVPVLSFMLRRRTRARLAATAAAGSSAAGAADLVRRRLQEGSGGGGMLTRAWGEVSRAVLDTVRMAGSGLV
;
A
#
# COMPACT_ATOMS: atom_id res chain seq x y z
N MET A 1 -32.04 39.90 4.88
CA MET A 1 -31.36 41.07 4.29
C MET A 1 -30.28 41.55 5.26
N PRO A 2 -29.09 41.89 4.76
CA PRO A 2 -27.84 41.79 5.52
C PRO A 2 -27.38 43.13 6.10
N SER A 3 -26.72 43.10 7.26
CA SER A 3 -25.84 44.18 7.72
C SER A 3 -24.41 43.70 7.63
N ALA A 4 -23.68 44.23 6.66
CA ALA A 4 -22.27 44.01 6.45
C ALA A 4 -21.47 44.98 7.34
N THR A 5 -20.61 44.44 8.20
CA THR A 5 -19.62 45.22 8.96
C THR A 5 -18.27 45.10 8.25
N GLN A 6 -17.89 46.17 7.55
CA GLN A 6 -16.53 46.34 7.00
C GLN A 6 -15.60 46.84 8.10
N THR A 7 -14.47 46.16 8.31
CA THR A 7 -13.40 46.63 9.18
C THR A 7 -12.21 47.00 8.31
N VAL A 8 -11.86 48.28 8.31
CA VAL A 8 -10.70 48.87 7.65
C VAL A 8 -9.51 48.73 8.60
N VAL A 9 -8.44 48.03 8.18
CA VAL A 9 -7.15 48.04 8.88
C VAL A 9 -6.19 48.93 8.10
N VAL A 10 -5.83 50.02 8.75
CA VAL A 10 -4.91 51.05 8.29
C VAL A 10 -3.47 50.55 8.42
N ALA A 11 -2.72 50.68 7.34
CA ALA A 11 -1.28 50.47 7.27
C ALA A 11 -0.52 51.48 8.14
N SER A 12 0.50 51.00 8.86
CA SER A 12 1.55 51.86 9.42
C SER A 12 2.90 51.16 9.31
N ALA A 13 3.77 51.71 8.45
CA ALA A 13 5.20 51.47 8.44
C ALA A 13 5.88 52.23 9.59
N PRO A 14 7.07 51.80 10.03
CA PRO A 14 8.19 52.74 9.89
C PRO A 14 9.57 52.11 9.59
N SER A 15 10.31 52.85 8.76
CA SER A 15 11.67 53.36 8.98
C SER A 15 12.88 52.42 9.18
N HIS A 16 13.73 52.43 8.15
CA HIS A 16 15.19 52.55 8.16
C HIS A 16 16.01 52.18 9.41
N SER A 17 16.91 51.20 9.24
CA SER A 17 18.26 51.29 9.80
C SER A 17 19.32 50.89 8.76
N LYS A 18 20.37 51.72 8.69
CA LYS A 18 21.53 51.60 7.79
C LYS A 18 22.56 50.68 8.44
N GLY A 19 23.01 49.64 7.73
CA GLY A 19 24.17 48.83 8.10
C GLY A 19 25.18 48.79 6.96
N LYS A 20 26.20 49.65 7.05
CA LYS A 20 27.40 49.72 6.18
C LYS A 20 28.45 48.77 6.77
N MET A 21 28.90 47.74 6.04
CA MET A 21 30.20 47.06 6.24
C MET A 21 30.65 46.53 4.86
N SER A 22 31.46 47.31 4.13
CA SER A 22 32.93 47.27 4.04
C SER A 22 33.47 46.01 3.34
N LEU A 23 33.92 46.24 2.09
CA LEU A 23 34.75 45.37 1.26
C LEU A 23 36.07 45.00 1.97
N VAL A 24 36.50 43.75 1.79
CA VAL A 24 37.93 43.38 1.71
C VAL A 24 38.10 42.31 0.64
N SER A 25 38.75 42.66 -0.47
CA SER A 25 39.27 41.74 -1.49
C SER A 25 40.65 41.23 -1.10
N PRO A 26 41.04 40.03 -1.56
CA PRO A 26 42.44 39.68 -1.78
C PRO A 26 42.81 39.54 -3.27
N PRO A 27 44.12 39.57 -3.60
CA PRO A 27 44.63 39.95 -4.91
C PRO A 27 44.81 38.81 -5.92
N ALA A 28 44.87 39.23 -7.19
CA ALA A 28 45.16 38.45 -8.38
C ALA A 28 46.66 38.27 -8.65
N ALA A 29 47.03 37.08 -9.18
CA ALA A 29 48.12 36.76 -10.11
C ALA A 29 48.16 35.21 -10.21
N LEU A 30 48.24 34.51 -11.36
CA LEU A 30 49.05 34.72 -12.55
C LEU A 30 48.37 34.09 -13.78
N ALA A 31 48.63 34.71 -14.92
CA ALA A 31 48.18 34.33 -16.25
C ALA A 31 48.77 33.00 -16.73
N THR A 32 47.97 32.23 -17.49
CA THR A 32 48.50 31.31 -18.51
C THR A 32 47.63 31.38 -19.75
N LYS A 33 48.33 31.34 -20.88
CA LYS A 33 47.98 31.86 -22.19
C LYS A 33 47.27 30.79 -23.04
N ILE A 34 46.30 31.27 -23.81
CA ILE A 34 45.39 30.65 -24.80
C ILE A 34 46.09 29.68 -25.79
N PRO A 35 45.37 28.78 -26.50
CA PRO A 35 44.79 29.20 -27.78
C PRO A 35 43.33 28.78 -28.03
N ALA A 36 42.73 29.55 -28.93
CA ALA A 36 41.32 29.62 -29.30
C ALA A 36 40.83 28.44 -30.17
N THR A 37 39.49 28.41 -30.29
CA THR A 37 38.72 27.99 -31.47
C THR A 37 38.29 26.53 -31.54
N THR A 38 37.05 26.25 -31.09
CA THR A 38 35.97 25.69 -31.94
C THR A 38 34.62 26.09 -31.34
N ALA A 39 33.74 26.66 -32.16
CA ALA A 39 32.41 27.10 -31.77
C ALA A 39 31.55 25.93 -31.25
N ALA A 40 31.13 26.02 -29.99
CA ALA A 40 30.17 25.10 -29.39
C ALA A 40 28.74 25.61 -29.66
N PRO A 41 27.79 24.74 -30.06
CA PRO A 41 26.41 25.14 -30.24
C PRO A 41 25.80 25.52 -28.89
N THR A 42 25.31 26.74 -28.78
CA THR A 42 24.54 27.25 -27.64
C THR A 42 23.17 26.56 -27.60
N ALA A 43 23.16 25.27 -27.22
CA ALA A 43 21.94 24.57 -26.87
C ALA A 43 21.55 25.03 -25.46
N VAL A 44 20.55 25.90 -25.39
CA VAL A 44 19.83 26.27 -24.16
C VAL A 44 19.29 24.97 -23.57
N SER A 45 20.07 24.35 -22.69
CA SER A 45 19.73 23.09 -22.06
C SER A 45 18.73 23.41 -20.96
N GLU A 46 17.46 23.06 -21.16
CA GLU A 46 16.46 23.20 -20.12
C GLU A 46 16.92 22.46 -18.85
N PRO A 47 17.02 23.14 -17.70
CA PRO A 47 17.62 22.57 -16.49
C PRO A 47 16.88 21.34 -15.95
N GLY A 48 15.61 21.13 -16.32
CA GLY A 48 14.79 20.01 -15.85
C GLY A 48 15.18 18.62 -16.38
N SER A 49 15.81 18.54 -17.55
CA SER A 49 16.10 17.25 -18.20
C SER A 49 17.16 16.42 -17.44
N SER A 50 18.16 17.09 -16.85
CA SER A 50 19.27 16.43 -16.16
C SER A 50 18.84 15.74 -14.86
N THR A 51 18.05 16.42 -14.04
CA THR A 51 17.52 15.89 -12.77
C THR A 51 16.62 14.69 -13.01
N GLU A 52 15.74 14.76 -14.02
CA GLU A 52 14.84 13.66 -14.31
C GLU A 52 15.59 12.41 -14.79
N ALA A 53 16.62 12.57 -15.64
CA ALA A 53 17.46 11.45 -16.06
C ALA A 53 18.18 10.79 -14.87
N SER A 54 18.71 11.58 -13.93
CA SER A 54 19.31 11.09 -12.69
C SER A 54 18.31 10.29 -11.85
N LEU A 55 17.11 10.85 -11.62
CA LEU A 55 16.04 10.19 -10.87
C LEU A 55 15.59 8.87 -11.52
N ARG A 56 15.50 8.79 -12.85
CA ARG A 56 15.18 7.53 -13.54
C ARG A 56 16.26 6.47 -13.32
N GLY A 57 17.54 6.86 -13.40
CA GLY A 57 18.68 5.99 -13.14
C GLY A 57 18.66 5.45 -11.70
N LEU A 58 18.53 6.34 -10.72
CA LEU A 58 18.42 5.98 -9.30
C LEU A 58 17.22 5.07 -9.03
N TYR A 59 16.06 5.35 -9.63
CA TYR A 59 14.86 4.55 -9.42
C TYR A 59 15.06 3.10 -9.86
N SER A 60 15.66 2.89 -11.03
CA SER A 60 15.91 1.53 -11.54
C SER A 60 16.79 0.72 -10.60
N ARG A 61 17.77 1.37 -9.96
CA ARG A 61 18.67 0.78 -8.98
C ARG A 61 17.97 0.54 -7.64
N ALA A 62 17.18 1.49 -7.17
CA ALA A 62 16.41 1.39 -5.91
C ALA A 62 15.37 0.26 -5.99
N ALA A 63 14.62 0.19 -7.09
CA ALA A 63 13.66 -0.89 -7.32
C ALA A 63 14.35 -2.26 -7.37
N ARG A 64 15.51 -2.37 -8.03
CA ARG A 64 16.29 -3.62 -8.05
C ARG A 64 16.78 -4.01 -6.65
N ALA A 65 17.33 -3.05 -5.89
CA ALA A 65 17.78 -3.29 -4.52
C ALA A 65 16.61 -3.76 -3.63
N PHE A 66 15.45 -3.11 -3.74
CA PHE A 66 14.23 -3.49 -3.03
C PHE A 66 13.79 -4.93 -3.38
N LEU A 67 13.74 -5.28 -4.67
CA LEU A 67 13.39 -6.64 -5.13
C LEU A 67 14.39 -7.71 -4.63
N GLN A 68 15.67 -7.35 -4.53
CA GLN A 68 16.73 -8.21 -3.99
C GLN A 68 16.75 -8.25 -2.45
N ARG A 69 15.82 -7.55 -1.79
CA ARG A 69 15.75 -7.38 -0.33
C ARG A 69 16.99 -6.71 0.28
N ASP A 70 17.73 -5.94 -0.49
CA ASP A 70 18.78 -5.05 0.00
C ASP A 70 18.16 -3.74 0.49
N ILE A 71 17.54 -3.82 1.68
CA ILE A 71 16.80 -2.71 2.30
C ILE A 71 17.70 -1.49 2.59
N PRO A 72 18.93 -1.63 3.13
CA PRO A 72 19.81 -0.49 3.37
C PRO A 72 20.16 0.27 2.09
N LEU A 73 20.49 -0.45 1.00
CA LEU A 73 20.77 0.19 -0.29
C LEU A 73 19.52 0.87 -0.85
N ALA A 74 18.37 0.19 -0.83
CA ALA A 74 17.11 0.76 -1.30
C ALA A 74 16.76 2.06 -0.56
N HIS A 75 16.92 2.09 0.77
CA HIS A 75 16.73 3.28 1.60
C HIS A 75 17.69 4.41 1.22
N SER A 76 18.99 4.12 1.14
CA SER A 76 19.98 5.15 0.78
C SER A 76 19.73 5.79 -0.59
N LEU A 77 19.18 5.03 -1.54
CA LEU A 77 18.80 5.54 -2.86
C LEU A 77 17.51 6.36 -2.82
N LEU A 78 16.57 6.02 -1.93
CA LEU A 78 15.39 6.84 -1.66
C LEU A 78 15.79 8.18 -1.05
N ASP A 79 16.69 8.19 -0.07
CA ASP A 79 17.18 9.41 0.57
C ASP A 79 17.84 10.33 -0.46
N ALA A 80 18.70 9.77 -1.31
CA ALA A 80 19.34 10.51 -2.40
C ALA A 80 18.31 11.07 -3.41
N ALA A 81 17.24 10.34 -3.69
CA ALA A 81 16.18 10.81 -4.58
C ALA A 81 15.33 11.92 -3.95
N PHE A 82 14.93 11.77 -2.69
CA PHE A 82 14.14 12.78 -1.98
C PHE A 82 14.93 14.05 -1.67
N ALA A 83 16.26 13.98 -1.57
CA ALA A 83 17.11 15.16 -1.54
C ALA A 83 17.00 16.01 -2.84
N MET A 84 16.68 15.39 -3.98
CA MET A 84 16.44 16.08 -5.25
C MET A 84 14.96 16.45 -5.50
N LEU A 85 14.02 15.85 -4.75
CA LEU A 85 12.59 16.05 -4.91
C LEU A 85 12.05 16.97 -3.82
N SER A 86 12.13 18.28 -4.03
CA SER A 86 11.44 19.27 -3.18
C SER A 86 9.93 19.28 -3.43
N PRO A 87 9.08 19.75 -2.50
CA PRO A 87 7.64 19.96 -2.74
C PRO A 87 7.36 20.89 -3.94
N PRO A 88 6.14 20.88 -4.52
CA PRO A 88 5.84 21.70 -5.70
C PRO A 88 5.98 23.19 -5.40
N GLY A 89 6.95 23.83 -6.05
CA GLY A 89 7.00 25.30 -6.15
C GLY A 89 6.16 25.81 -7.32
N PRO A 90 5.94 27.14 -7.42
CA PRO A 90 5.15 27.74 -8.50
C PRO A 90 5.73 27.51 -9.90
N ALA A 91 7.04 27.24 -9.99
CA ALA A 91 7.74 26.94 -11.24
C ALA A 91 8.12 25.44 -11.37
N SER A 92 7.45 24.55 -10.63
CA SER A 92 7.77 23.11 -10.66
C SER A 92 7.34 22.49 -12.00
N PRO A 93 8.25 21.86 -12.76
CA PRO A 93 7.88 21.20 -14.00
C PRO A 93 6.99 19.97 -13.74
N PRO A 94 6.00 19.69 -14.61
CA PRO A 94 5.05 18.57 -14.44
C PRO A 94 5.76 17.21 -14.46
N ALA A 95 6.88 17.08 -15.17
CA ALA A 95 7.68 15.85 -15.20
C ALA A 95 8.17 15.43 -13.80
N LEU A 96 8.50 16.40 -12.93
CA LEU A 96 8.92 16.10 -11.55
C LEU A 96 7.75 15.62 -10.69
N GLN A 97 6.52 16.03 -10.97
CA GLN A 97 5.34 15.52 -10.26
C GLN A 97 5.15 14.01 -10.49
N ALA A 98 5.32 13.55 -11.73
CA ALA A 98 5.31 12.13 -12.05
C ALA A 98 6.43 11.36 -11.33
N GLN A 99 7.63 11.95 -11.22
CA GLN A 99 8.72 11.37 -10.43
C GLN A 99 8.40 11.33 -8.93
N ARG A 100 7.87 12.40 -8.33
CA ARG A 100 7.45 12.42 -6.90
C ARG A 100 6.47 11.30 -6.61
N LYS A 101 5.42 11.17 -7.43
CA LYS A 101 4.42 10.09 -7.35
C LYS A 101 5.08 8.72 -7.35
N LYS A 102 5.96 8.48 -8.32
CA LYS A 102 6.65 7.20 -8.50
C LYS A 102 7.58 6.85 -7.34
N TRP A 103 8.35 7.82 -6.86
CA TRP A 103 9.28 7.64 -5.74
C TRP A 103 8.55 7.46 -4.41
N ASP A 104 7.46 8.19 -4.17
CA ASP A 104 6.68 8.04 -2.95
C ASP A 104 5.97 6.68 -2.86
N ILE A 105 5.44 6.18 -3.98
CA ILE A 105 4.88 4.81 -4.03
C ILE A 105 5.95 3.78 -3.65
N LEU A 106 7.19 3.93 -4.14
CA LEU A 106 8.29 3.03 -3.78
C LEU A 106 8.63 3.14 -2.28
N ARG A 107 8.68 4.37 -1.73
CA ARG A 107 8.89 4.62 -0.30
C ARG A 107 7.84 3.93 0.56
N ILE A 108 6.56 4.20 0.31
CA ILE A 108 5.43 3.61 1.05
C ILE A 108 5.51 2.07 0.97
N THR A 109 5.80 1.52 -0.21
CA THR A 109 5.89 0.07 -0.40
C THR A 109 7.05 -0.55 0.38
N LEU A 110 8.22 0.10 0.39
CA LEU A 110 9.38 -0.33 1.17
C LEU A 110 9.04 -0.33 2.66
N GLU A 111 8.58 0.81 3.18
CA GLU A 111 8.23 1.00 4.59
C GLU A 111 7.16 0.01 5.05
N THR A 112 6.11 -0.18 4.26
CA THR A 112 5.05 -1.16 4.53
C THR A 112 5.59 -2.59 4.55
N THR A 113 6.50 -2.93 3.62
CA THR A 113 7.08 -4.28 3.54
C THR A 113 7.97 -4.57 4.72
N VAL A 114 8.85 -3.63 5.09
CA VAL A 114 9.71 -3.74 6.27
C VAL A 114 8.86 -3.90 7.52
N ARG A 115 7.80 -3.10 7.66
CA ARG A 115 6.92 -3.18 8.82
C ARG A 115 6.09 -4.47 8.88
N ALA A 116 5.64 -4.98 7.74
CA ALA A 116 4.87 -6.23 7.67
C ALA A 116 5.74 -7.48 7.94
N THR A 117 7.07 -7.37 7.94
CA THR A 117 7.95 -8.49 8.31
C THR A 117 7.97 -8.71 9.82
N ALA A 118 7.73 -9.94 10.26
CA ALA A 118 7.62 -10.30 11.68
C ALA A 118 8.93 -10.17 12.49
N SER A 119 10.09 -10.12 11.81
CA SER A 119 11.40 -10.00 12.46
C SER A 119 12.24 -8.91 11.77
N PRO A 120 12.43 -7.74 12.42
CA PRO A 120 13.25 -6.68 11.85
C PRO A 120 14.70 -7.11 11.79
N SER A 121 15.34 -6.93 10.63
CA SER A 121 16.77 -7.17 10.45
C SER A 121 17.59 -6.23 11.35
N PRO A 122 18.67 -6.69 12.01
CA PRO A 122 19.53 -5.82 12.83
C PRO A 122 20.24 -4.74 12.00
N HIS A 123 20.37 -4.93 10.68
CA HIS A 123 21.01 -3.99 9.75
C HIS A 123 20.05 -2.94 9.17
N LEU A 124 18.86 -2.79 9.75
CA LEU A 124 17.87 -1.84 9.27
C LEU A 124 18.33 -0.39 9.53
N PRO A 125 18.19 0.54 8.56
CA PRO A 125 18.37 1.97 8.78
C PRO A 125 17.59 2.49 9.98
N GLU A 126 18.12 3.51 10.67
CA GLU A 126 17.56 4.03 11.91
C GLU A 126 16.11 4.51 11.75
N GLU A 127 15.81 5.28 10.70
CA GLU A 127 14.45 5.78 10.42
C GLU A 127 13.43 4.65 10.23
N LEU A 128 13.81 3.59 9.52
CA LEU A 128 12.95 2.41 9.34
C LEU A 128 12.79 1.62 10.65
N ARG A 129 13.82 1.60 11.50
CA ARG A 129 13.76 0.97 12.82
C ARG A 129 12.81 1.72 13.74
N GLU A 130 12.89 3.04 13.77
CA GLU A 130 11.93 3.89 14.48
C GLU A 130 10.51 3.65 13.98
N LEU A 131 10.33 3.59 12.66
CA LEU A 131 9.04 3.29 12.05
C LEU A 131 8.48 1.92 12.48
N CYS A 132 9.34 0.90 12.63
CA CYS A 132 8.94 -0.43 13.13
C CYS A 132 8.51 -0.42 14.61
N VAL A 133 9.05 0.49 15.43
CA VAL A 133 8.71 0.60 16.86
C VAL A 133 7.34 1.27 17.06
N LEU A 134 6.89 2.10 16.11
CA LEU A 134 5.58 2.75 16.19
C LEU A 134 4.42 1.73 16.11
N PRO A 135 3.23 2.03 16.66
CA PRO A 135 2.00 1.28 16.36
C PRO A 135 1.61 1.35 14.86
N PRO A 136 0.88 0.34 14.31
CA PRO A 136 0.54 0.28 12.89
C PRO A 136 -0.15 1.54 12.38
N GLN A 137 -1.11 2.04 13.14
CA GLN A 137 -1.85 3.26 12.86
C GLN A 137 -0.91 4.46 12.78
N ALA A 138 -0.04 4.63 13.77
CA ALA A 138 0.89 5.76 13.84
C ALA A 138 1.91 5.77 12.69
N ALA A 139 2.39 4.60 12.26
CA ALA A 139 3.29 4.51 11.12
C ALA A 139 2.60 4.84 9.80
N VAL A 140 1.39 4.34 9.57
CA VAL A 140 0.61 4.67 8.36
C VAL A 140 0.23 6.15 8.34
N SER A 141 -0.15 6.73 9.48
CA SER A 141 -0.37 8.19 9.58
C SER A 141 0.90 9.00 9.35
N ALA A 142 2.08 8.49 9.76
CA ALA A 142 3.36 9.15 9.50
C ALA A 142 3.71 9.12 8.00
N MET A 143 3.47 7.98 7.33
CA MET A 143 3.58 7.86 5.87
C MET A 143 2.68 8.88 5.16
N HIS A 144 1.40 8.94 5.54
CA HIS A 144 0.45 9.89 4.97
C HIS A 144 0.88 11.34 5.17
N ARG A 145 1.29 11.74 6.38
CA ARG A 145 1.80 13.10 6.63
C ARG A 145 3.01 13.46 5.78
N ARG A 146 3.94 12.52 5.56
CA ARG A 146 5.08 12.73 4.66
C ARG A 146 4.64 12.86 3.20
N SER A 147 3.66 12.10 2.76
CA SER A 147 3.10 12.22 1.41
C SER A 147 2.39 13.56 1.22
N LEU A 148 1.56 14.00 2.17
CA LEU A 148 0.93 15.32 2.13
C LEU A 148 1.98 16.43 2.00
N ALA A 149 2.99 16.44 2.88
CA ALA A 149 4.05 17.45 2.83
C ALA A 149 4.84 17.44 1.50
N LEU A 150 4.97 16.28 0.84
CA LEU A 150 5.67 16.14 -0.43
C LEU A 150 4.87 16.70 -1.62
N PHE A 151 3.54 16.58 -1.59
CA PHE A 151 2.66 16.99 -2.70
C PHE A 151 1.99 18.34 -2.50
N THR A 152 1.89 18.83 -1.26
CA THR A 152 1.36 20.17 -1.00
C THR A 152 2.32 21.24 -1.51
N PRO A 153 1.86 22.20 -2.34
CA PRO A 153 2.68 23.28 -2.83
C PRO A 153 3.28 24.12 -1.70
N THR A 154 4.50 24.62 -1.89
CA THR A 154 5.18 25.44 -0.86
C THR A 154 4.46 26.77 -0.59
N THR A 155 3.52 27.16 -1.45
CA THR A 155 2.67 28.35 -1.29
C THR A 155 1.47 28.12 -0.38
N ALA A 156 1.10 26.86 -0.12
CA ALA A 156 0.00 26.53 0.78
C ALA A 156 0.44 26.67 2.24
N ALA A 157 -0.47 27.13 3.09
CA ALA A 157 -0.17 27.39 4.50
C ALA A 157 0.03 26.11 5.33
N ALA A 158 -0.61 25.00 4.94
CA ALA A 158 -0.57 23.74 5.66
C ALA A 158 -0.65 22.55 4.68
N PRO A 159 -0.14 21.37 5.06
CA PRO A 159 -0.33 20.13 4.31
C PRO A 159 -1.81 19.86 4.05
N ASP A 160 -2.12 19.50 2.82
CA ASP A 160 -3.50 19.42 2.34
C ASP A 160 -3.70 18.22 1.41
N ALA A 161 -4.75 17.44 1.72
CA ALA A 161 -5.12 16.23 0.99
C ALA A 161 -5.60 16.51 -0.44
N ALA A 162 -6.07 17.74 -0.74
CA ALA A 162 -6.47 18.12 -2.10
C ALA A 162 -5.36 17.90 -3.13
N PHE A 163 -4.09 18.05 -2.72
CA PHE A 163 -2.93 17.90 -3.61
C PHE A 163 -2.40 16.47 -3.70
N LEU A 164 -2.96 15.52 -2.93
CA LEU A 164 -2.46 14.16 -2.88
C LEU A 164 -2.90 13.37 -4.13
N PRO A 165 -1.97 12.80 -4.92
CA PRO A 165 -2.35 12.00 -6.08
C PRO A 165 -3.11 10.74 -5.65
N SER A 166 -4.21 10.44 -6.35
CA SER A 166 -5.06 9.25 -6.11
C SER A 166 -4.27 7.93 -6.04
N GLN A 167 -3.22 7.77 -6.86
CA GLN A 167 -2.36 6.57 -6.84
C GLN A 167 -1.55 6.44 -5.53
N VAL A 168 -1.09 7.56 -4.98
CA VAL A 168 -0.37 7.59 -3.70
C VAL A 168 -1.34 7.29 -2.57
N LEU A 169 -2.52 7.93 -2.58
CA LEU A 169 -3.60 7.64 -1.64
C LEU A 169 -4.01 6.16 -1.66
N ALA A 170 -4.22 5.59 -2.85
CA ALA A 170 -4.53 4.16 -2.99
C ALA A 170 -3.42 3.29 -2.38
N THR A 171 -2.15 3.63 -2.62
CA THR A 171 -1.01 2.90 -2.05
C THR A 171 -0.99 2.98 -0.52
N LEU A 172 -1.29 4.14 0.07
CA LEU A 172 -1.44 4.32 1.52
C LEU A 172 -2.61 3.52 2.08
N ALA A 173 -3.76 3.53 1.41
CA ALA A 173 -4.93 2.73 1.78
C ALA A 173 -4.62 1.22 1.74
N TYR A 174 -3.96 0.73 0.70
CA TYR A 174 -3.48 -0.67 0.66
C TYR A 174 -2.47 -0.98 1.77
N SER A 175 -1.58 -0.04 2.10
CA SER A 175 -0.67 -0.17 3.25
C SER A 175 -1.43 -0.33 4.56
N SER A 176 -2.48 0.45 4.77
CA SER A 176 -3.35 0.35 5.95
C SER A 176 -4.05 -1.00 6.05
N LEU A 177 -4.55 -1.53 4.93
CA LEU A 177 -5.15 -2.86 4.86
C LEU A 177 -4.13 -3.95 5.20
N LYS A 178 -2.93 -3.85 4.62
CA LYS A 178 -1.84 -4.81 4.84
C LYS A 178 -1.32 -4.83 6.28
N LEU A 179 -1.41 -3.70 6.97
CA LEU A 179 -0.99 -3.54 8.36
C LEU A 179 -2.16 -3.68 9.35
N SER A 180 -3.34 -4.10 8.87
CA SER A 180 -4.55 -4.32 9.67
C SER A 180 -5.03 -3.07 10.43
N CYS A 181 -4.88 -1.89 9.84
CA CYS A 181 -5.36 -0.60 10.35
C CYS A 181 -6.23 0.11 9.30
N ALA A 182 -7.26 -0.60 8.81
CA ALA A 182 -8.17 -0.13 7.76
C ALA A 182 -8.94 1.15 8.14
N ASP A 183 -9.14 1.40 9.42
CA ASP A 183 -9.73 2.62 9.99
C ASP A 183 -8.96 3.87 9.57
N VAL A 184 -7.63 3.82 9.62
CA VAL A 184 -6.78 4.93 9.19
C VAL A 184 -6.86 5.12 7.68
N GLY A 185 -6.92 4.02 6.91
CA GLY A 185 -7.10 4.08 5.46
C GLY A 185 -8.43 4.71 5.06
N ARG A 186 -9.53 4.36 5.74
CA ARG A 186 -10.83 5.00 5.59
C ARG A 186 -10.74 6.51 5.83
N ALA A 187 -10.17 6.93 6.95
CA ALA A 187 -10.05 8.35 7.29
C ALA A 187 -9.26 9.15 6.23
N MET A 188 -8.19 8.58 5.66
CA MET A 188 -7.42 9.23 4.59
C MET A 188 -8.24 9.42 3.31
N VAL A 189 -9.02 8.40 2.93
CA VAL A 189 -9.86 8.47 1.74
C VAL A 189 -10.99 9.49 1.94
N GLU A 190 -11.65 9.48 3.09
CA GLU A 190 -12.69 10.47 3.42
C GLU A 190 -12.12 11.91 3.45
N GLU A 191 -10.93 12.11 4.03
CA GLU A 191 -10.26 13.42 4.01
C GLU A 191 -9.97 13.89 2.58
N TRP A 192 -9.48 12.99 1.73
CA TRP A 192 -9.20 13.31 0.33
C TRP A 192 -10.48 13.64 -0.45
N LEU A 193 -11.54 12.85 -0.27
CA LEU A 193 -12.85 13.09 -0.90
C LEU A 193 -13.43 14.43 -0.48
N ALA A 194 -13.29 14.81 0.80
CA ALA A 194 -13.80 16.07 1.32
C ALA A 194 -13.11 17.32 0.72
N ARG A 195 -11.89 17.20 0.19
CA ARG A 195 -11.09 18.33 -0.31
C ARG A 195 -10.88 18.35 -1.82
N ARG A 196 -11.38 17.34 -2.56
CA ARG A 196 -11.16 17.18 -4.00
C ARG A 196 -11.68 18.34 -4.86
N GLY A 197 -12.72 19.04 -4.42
CA GLY A 197 -13.37 20.12 -5.19
C GLY A 197 -12.49 21.33 -5.52
N GLU A 198 -11.29 21.43 -4.94
CA GLU A 198 -10.40 22.60 -5.09
C GLU A 198 -9.32 22.44 -6.18
N SER A 199 -8.99 21.20 -6.60
CA SER A 199 -7.91 20.94 -7.57
C SER A 199 -8.44 20.59 -8.96
N HIS A 200 -8.23 21.47 -9.93
CA HIS A 200 -8.77 21.39 -11.30
C HIS A 200 -7.84 20.63 -12.28
N ASP A 201 -7.35 19.43 -11.89
CA ASP A 201 -6.48 18.62 -12.77
C ASP A 201 -7.27 17.48 -13.47
N ASP A 202 -7.25 17.47 -14.80
CA ASP A 202 -7.97 16.50 -15.65
C ASP A 202 -7.47 15.03 -15.50
N GLU A 203 -6.27 14.80 -14.94
CA GLU A 203 -5.81 13.45 -14.57
C GLU A 203 -6.64 12.82 -13.43
N ALA A 204 -7.55 13.59 -12.80
CA ALA A 204 -8.32 13.15 -11.64
C ALA A 204 -9.45 12.16 -11.96
N GLU A 205 -9.98 12.11 -13.19
CA GLU A 205 -11.20 11.34 -13.47
C GLU A 205 -10.98 9.81 -13.29
N ASP A 206 -9.94 9.26 -13.92
CA ASP A 206 -9.57 7.84 -13.79
C ASP A 206 -9.10 7.46 -12.37
N GLY A 207 -8.52 8.43 -11.66
CA GLY A 207 -8.01 8.24 -10.30
C GLY A 207 -9.13 8.14 -9.27
N TYR A 208 -10.18 8.93 -9.45
CA TYR A 208 -11.32 8.98 -8.55
C TYR A 208 -12.10 7.67 -8.56
N ALA A 209 -12.47 7.15 -9.73
CA ALA A 209 -13.21 5.89 -9.83
C ALA A 209 -12.50 4.72 -9.15
N LYS A 210 -11.17 4.62 -9.30
CA LYS A 210 -10.34 3.59 -8.64
C LYS A 210 -10.26 3.78 -7.12
N THR A 211 -10.26 5.03 -6.65
CA THR A 211 -10.25 5.33 -5.21
C THR A 211 -11.57 4.93 -4.58
N ILE A 212 -12.71 5.24 -5.22
CA ILE A 212 -14.03 4.79 -4.76
C ILE A 212 -14.15 3.27 -4.81
N GLU A 213 -13.66 2.61 -5.86
CA GLU A 213 -13.62 1.14 -5.95
C GLU A 213 -12.85 0.54 -4.76
N LEU A 214 -11.65 1.03 -4.47
CA LEU A 214 -10.84 0.61 -3.32
C LEU A 214 -11.59 0.84 -1.99
N TYR A 215 -12.20 2.00 -1.85
CA TYR A 215 -12.92 2.39 -0.64
C TYR A 215 -14.10 1.46 -0.34
N VAL A 216 -14.97 1.30 -1.33
CA VAL A 216 -16.23 0.58 -1.21
C VAL A 216 -16.05 -0.93 -1.24
N LEU A 217 -15.13 -1.46 -2.04
CA LEU A 217 -14.97 -2.91 -2.20
C LEU A 217 -13.91 -3.54 -1.29
N GLN A 218 -13.06 -2.74 -0.65
CA GLN A 218 -11.96 -3.27 0.17
C GLN A 218 -11.91 -2.67 1.57
N LEU A 219 -11.88 -1.34 1.72
CA LEU A 219 -11.77 -0.70 3.05
C LEU A 219 -13.03 -0.92 3.89
N LEU A 220 -14.20 -0.51 3.41
CA LEU A 220 -15.45 -0.61 4.17
C LEU A 220 -15.87 -2.05 4.49
N PRO A 221 -15.71 -3.04 3.57
CA PRO A 221 -15.96 -4.44 3.89
C PRO A 221 -15.07 -5.01 4.99
N VAL A 222 -13.79 -4.63 5.04
CA VAL A 222 -12.86 -5.06 6.10
C VAL A 222 -13.26 -4.49 7.47
N LEU A 223 -13.89 -3.31 7.47
CA LEU A 223 -14.47 -2.69 8.68
C LEU A 223 -15.88 -3.19 8.99
N ALA A 224 -16.43 -4.11 8.19
CA ALA A 224 -17.81 -4.60 8.26
C ALA A 224 -18.88 -3.49 8.08
N GLU A 225 -18.55 -2.39 7.42
CA GLU A 225 -19.44 -1.24 7.20
C GLU A 225 -20.20 -1.34 5.87
N TRP A 226 -20.84 -2.49 5.66
CA TRP A 226 -21.51 -2.84 4.40
C TRP A 226 -22.66 -1.90 4.05
N ASP A 227 -23.45 -1.50 5.05
CA ASP A 227 -24.62 -0.65 4.85
C ASP A 227 -24.18 0.78 4.51
N TYR A 228 -23.14 1.28 5.18
CA TYR A 228 -22.52 2.56 4.85
C TYR A 228 -21.95 2.58 3.42
N ALA A 229 -21.31 1.49 2.99
CA ALA A 229 -20.80 1.36 1.62
C ALA A 229 -21.92 1.41 0.56
N ALA A 230 -23.05 0.77 0.84
CA ALA A 230 -24.22 0.79 -0.04
C ALA A 230 -24.89 2.16 -0.08
N GLU A 231 -25.02 2.83 1.07
CA GLU A 231 -25.55 4.18 1.19
C GLU A 231 -24.66 5.21 0.47
N PHE A 232 -23.34 5.12 0.66
CA PHE A 232 -22.36 5.95 -0.04
C PHE A 232 -22.55 5.86 -1.57
N LEU A 233 -22.63 4.64 -2.12
CA LEU A 233 -22.89 4.45 -3.56
C LEU A 233 -24.26 4.96 -4.00
N ALA A 234 -25.27 5.01 -3.14
CA ALA A 234 -26.58 5.53 -3.49
C ALA A 234 -26.57 7.06 -3.65
N TYR A 235 -25.78 7.77 -2.84
CA TYR A 235 -25.63 9.23 -2.88
C TYR A 235 -24.51 9.72 -3.80
N GLU A 236 -23.64 8.83 -4.27
CA GLU A 236 -22.55 9.16 -5.17
C GLU A 236 -23.08 9.55 -6.57
N HIS A 237 -22.75 10.76 -7.03
CA HIS A 237 -23.26 11.35 -8.27
C HIS A 237 -22.15 11.72 -9.26
N GLU A 238 -20.89 11.75 -8.84
CA GLU A 238 -19.75 12.05 -9.71
C GLU A 238 -19.34 10.84 -10.56
N LEU A 239 -19.62 9.61 -10.09
CA LEU A 239 -19.35 8.40 -10.86
C LEU A 239 -20.34 8.19 -12.01
N PRO A 240 -19.86 7.71 -13.18
CA PRO A 240 -20.75 7.25 -14.24
C PRO A 240 -21.74 6.19 -13.72
N PRO A 241 -23.03 6.25 -14.10
CA PRO A 241 -24.08 5.42 -13.52
C PRO A 241 -23.83 3.92 -13.72
N HIS A 242 -23.24 3.54 -14.86
CA HIS A 242 -22.84 2.16 -15.14
C HIS A 242 -21.75 1.66 -14.18
N THR A 243 -20.73 2.49 -13.92
CA THR A 243 -19.65 2.16 -12.97
C THR A 243 -20.21 2.00 -11.56
N ARG A 244 -21.09 2.91 -11.14
CA ARG A 244 -21.78 2.85 -9.84
C ARG A 244 -22.62 1.58 -9.69
N GLN A 245 -23.40 1.21 -10.72
CA GLN A 245 -24.18 -0.04 -10.72
C GLN A 245 -23.28 -1.28 -10.63
N HIS A 246 -22.17 -1.29 -11.38
CA HIS A 246 -21.18 -2.37 -11.31
C HIS A 246 -20.59 -2.51 -9.89
N LEU A 247 -20.19 -1.39 -9.26
CA LEU A 247 -19.68 -1.40 -7.89
C LEU A 247 -20.72 -1.89 -6.89
N ALA A 248 -21.99 -1.48 -7.03
CA ALA A 248 -23.09 -1.93 -6.17
C ALA A 248 -23.32 -3.45 -6.29
N GLN A 249 -23.28 -4.00 -7.51
CA GLN A 249 -23.39 -5.44 -7.75
C GLN A 249 -22.21 -6.20 -7.16
N ALA A 250 -20.99 -5.69 -7.36
CA ALA A 250 -19.78 -6.29 -6.79
C ALA A 250 -19.81 -6.29 -5.25
N LEU A 251 -20.26 -5.20 -4.63
CA LEU A 251 -20.44 -5.10 -3.18
C LEU A 251 -21.46 -6.11 -2.65
N ALA A 252 -22.61 -6.23 -3.32
CA ALA A 252 -23.64 -7.21 -2.95
C ALA A 252 -23.12 -8.66 -3.05
N ALA A 253 -22.35 -8.97 -4.11
CA ALA A 253 -21.72 -10.28 -4.28
C ALA A 253 -20.69 -10.57 -3.18
N LEU A 254 -19.84 -9.58 -2.83
CA LEU A 254 -18.88 -9.70 -1.73
C LEU A 254 -19.58 -9.91 -0.38
N ARG A 255 -20.67 -9.18 -0.13
CA ARG A 255 -21.48 -9.35 1.09
C ARG A 255 -22.07 -10.75 1.16
N ALA A 256 -22.68 -11.22 0.08
CA ALA A 256 -23.26 -12.58 0.01
C ALA A 256 -22.19 -13.67 0.25
N ALA A 257 -20.96 -13.47 -0.26
CA ALA A 257 -19.85 -14.39 -0.03
C ALA A 257 -19.28 -14.33 1.40
N SER A 258 -19.41 -13.20 2.09
CA SER A 258 -18.91 -13.01 3.47
C SER A 258 -19.82 -13.58 4.55
N VAL A 259 -21.11 -13.78 4.24
CA VAL A 259 -22.04 -14.43 5.17
C VAL A 259 -21.61 -15.90 5.23
N PRO A 260 -21.12 -16.39 6.39
CA PRO A 260 -20.72 -17.78 6.53
C PRO A 260 -21.92 -18.64 6.15
N ALA A 261 -21.74 -19.51 5.17
CA ALA A 261 -22.78 -20.47 4.81
C ALA A 261 -23.21 -21.17 6.11
N PRO A 262 -24.51 -21.22 6.42
CA PRO A 262 -24.99 -21.89 7.63
C PRO A 262 -24.38 -23.29 7.61
N SER A 263 -23.49 -23.54 8.58
CA SER A 263 -22.77 -24.81 8.66
C SER A 263 -23.80 -25.90 8.47
N PRO A 264 -23.64 -26.82 7.50
CA PRO A 264 -24.57 -27.91 7.32
C PRO A 264 -24.68 -28.56 8.69
N GLN A 265 -25.86 -28.43 9.32
CA GLN A 265 -26.08 -29.05 10.61
C GLN A 265 -25.68 -30.51 10.42
N PRO A 266 -24.74 -31.04 11.23
CA PRO A 266 -24.38 -32.43 11.11
C PRO A 266 -25.69 -33.21 11.15
N PRO A 267 -25.93 -34.11 10.16
CA PRO A 267 -27.21 -34.81 10.07
C PRO A 267 -27.47 -35.39 11.44
N SER A 268 -28.55 -34.96 12.09
CA SER A 268 -28.92 -35.36 13.45
C SER A 268 -28.59 -36.82 13.61
N ALA A 269 -27.48 -37.10 14.31
CA ALA A 269 -27.02 -38.45 14.52
C ALA A 269 -28.23 -39.18 15.10
N LEU A 270 -28.61 -40.26 14.42
CA LEU A 270 -29.67 -41.18 14.80
C LEU A 270 -29.72 -41.24 16.32
N LYS A 271 -30.84 -40.74 16.85
CA LYS A 271 -31.22 -40.86 18.25
C LYS A 271 -30.83 -42.28 18.69
N PRO A 272 -29.86 -42.48 19.61
CA PRO A 272 -29.49 -43.81 20.04
C PRO A 272 -30.76 -44.52 20.54
N PRO A 273 -30.93 -45.81 20.22
CA PRO A 273 -32.09 -46.57 20.67
C PRO A 273 -32.20 -46.50 22.20
N PRO A 274 -33.42 -46.49 22.76
CA PRO A 274 -33.62 -46.42 24.21
C PRO A 274 -33.01 -47.65 24.88
N ASP A 275 -32.00 -47.44 25.71
CA ASP A 275 -31.45 -48.48 26.58
C ASP A 275 -32.54 -48.97 27.56
N PRO A 276 -32.69 -50.29 27.75
CA PRO A 276 -33.58 -50.86 28.73
C PRO A 276 -33.07 -50.64 30.16
N ALA A 277 -33.86 -49.92 30.95
CA ALA A 277 -34.00 -50.01 32.41
C ALA A 277 -32.72 -50.15 33.25
N SER A 278 -32.17 -49.02 33.70
CA SER A 278 -31.44 -48.95 34.98
C SER A 278 -32.32 -48.28 36.05
N PRO A 279 -32.50 -48.90 37.23
CA PRO A 279 -33.41 -48.40 38.25
C PRO A 279 -32.85 -47.17 38.98
N ARG A 280 -33.80 -46.28 39.26
CA ARG A 280 -33.69 -44.98 39.96
C ARG A 280 -32.97 -45.06 41.31
N ALA A 281 -32.26 -43.99 41.65
CA ALA A 281 -32.22 -43.47 43.01
C ALA A 281 -32.89 -42.09 43.03
N TYR A 282 -33.83 -41.95 43.96
CA TYR A 282 -34.72 -40.83 44.18
C TYR A 282 -33.98 -39.58 44.66
N SER A 283 -34.41 -38.39 44.23
CA SER A 283 -34.90 -37.35 45.14
C SER A 283 -35.48 -36.13 44.41
N PRO A 284 -36.41 -35.37 45.06
CA PRO A 284 -37.34 -34.46 44.39
C PRO A 284 -37.06 -32.98 44.70
N ALA A 285 -37.36 -32.09 43.75
CA ALA A 285 -37.88 -30.75 44.06
C ALA A 285 -38.61 -30.20 42.82
N PRO A 286 -39.88 -29.79 42.94
CA PRO A 286 -40.63 -29.15 41.87
C PRO A 286 -40.50 -27.62 41.99
N SER A 287 -40.38 -26.94 40.87
CA SER A 287 -40.89 -25.57 40.75
C SER A 287 -41.50 -25.40 39.38
N SER A 288 -42.82 -25.37 39.42
CA SER A 288 -43.75 -25.05 38.37
C SER A 288 -43.66 -23.56 37.99
N SER A 289 -44.23 -23.28 36.82
CA SER A 289 -44.80 -22.01 36.36
C SER A 289 -43.89 -21.16 35.49
N SER A 290 -44.35 -20.51 34.42
CA SER A 290 -45.53 -20.60 33.56
C SER A 290 -45.42 -19.44 32.56
N SER A 291 -46.13 -19.57 31.43
CA SER A 291 -46.71 -18.48 30.63
C SER A 291 -45.79 -17.66 29.72
N SER A 292 -45.95 -17.80 28.40
CA SER A 292 -46.90 -17.06 27.53
C SER A 292 -46.45 -15.63 27.21
N SER A 293 -46.23 -15.31 25.93
CA SER A 293 -47.10 -14.38 25.18
C SER A 293 -46.55 -14.04 23.78
N SER A 294 -47.51 -13.82 22.90
CA SER A 294 -47.45 -13.58 21.46
C SER A 294 -47.25 -12.11 21.07
N LEU A 295 -46.79 -11.90 19.83
CA LEU A 295 -47.22 -10.94 18.80
C LEU A 295 -47.79 -9.54 19.19
N SER A 296 -47.20 -8.52 18.53
CA SER A 296 -47.79 -7.26 18.02
C SER A 296 -48.32 -6.19 18.99
N THR A 297 -47.74 -4.98 18.95
CA THR A 297 -48.37 -3.73 18.43
C THR A 297 -47.57 -2.46 18.79
N THR A 298 -47.60 -1.52 17.85
CA THR A 298 -47.22 -0.11 17.89
C THR A 298 -47.70 0.64 19.14
N SER A 299 -46.85 1.48 19.76
CA SER A 299 -47.31 2.59 20.61
C SER A 299 -46.34 3.76 20.62
N THR A 300 -46.84 4.89 20.10
CA THR A 300 -46.27 6.24 20.16
C THR A 300 -46.84 6.90 21.42
N HIS A 301 -45.99 7.35 22.34
CA HIS A 301 -46.40 8.35 23.35
C HIS A 301 -45.25 9.28 23.71
N THR A 302 -45.30 10.46 23.12
CA THR A 302 -44.86 11.74 23.68
C THR A 302 -45.81 12.17 24.80
N VAL A 303 -45.33 13.02 25.75
CA VAL A 303 -46.02 14.11 26.51
C VAL A 303 -45.47 14.23 27.97
N VAL A 304 -44.61 15.22 28.33
CA VAL A 304 -44.85 16.58 28.96
C VAL A 304 -44.56 16.57 30.49
N PRO A 305 -44.35 17.68 31.30
CA PRO A 305 -44.23 19.16 31.12
C PRO A 305 -42.89 19.76 31.66
N ALA A 306 -42.37 20.94 31.28
CA ALA A 306 -42.79 22.35 31.37
C ALA A 306 -42.61 23.09 32.74
N ARG A 307 -41.79 24.16 32.68
CA ARG A 307 -41.80 25.45 33.42
C ARG A 307 -41.17 25.58 34.83
N GLY A 308 -40.13 26.41 34.88
CA GLY A 308 -39.84 27.33 35.99
C GLY A 308 -39.38 28.69 35.42
N ARG A 309 -40.24 29.72 35.56
CA ARG A 309 -40.07 31.10 35.06
C ARG A 309 -39.95 32.01 36.28
N GLY A 310 -38.92 32.86 36.33
CA GLY A 310 -38.76 33.97 37.28
C GLY A 310 -37.51 34.77 36.89
N VAL A 311 -37.57 35.80 36.04
CA VAL A 311 -38.09 37.17 36.21
C VAL A 311 -37.13 38.08 37.00
N LEU A 312 -36.44 38.92 36.20
CA LEU A 312 -36.00 40.31 36.42
C LEU A 312 -34.93 40.64 37.48
N ALA A 313 -33.76 41.10 37.00
CA ALA A 313 -33.27 42.44 37.32
C ALA A 313 -32.19 42.89 36.31
N ARG A 314 -32.49 44.02 35.68
CA ARG A 314 -31.70 44.81 34.74
C ARG A 314 -30.92 45.86 35.55
N MET A 315 -29.60 45.95 35.41
CA MET A 315 -28.84 47.21 35.49
C MET A 315 -27.36 46.99 35.11
N THR A 316 -26.97 47.62 34.00
CA THR A 316 -25.58 48.00 33.63
C THR A 316 -25.15 49.23 34.45
N PRO A 317 -23.93 49.80 34.27
CA PRO A 317 -22.59 49.24 34.02
C PRO A 317 -21.53 49.83 34.98
N ALA A 318 -20.38 49.16 35.17
CA ALA A 318 -19.20 49.82 35.72
C ALA A 318 -17.89 49.28 35.12
N ARG A 319 -17.32 50.15 34.28
CA ARG A 319 -15.90 50.36 33.97
C ARG A 319 -14.99 50.08 35.19
N GLN A 320 -13.90 49.32 35.01
CA GLN A 320 -12.51 49.73 35.33
C GLN A 320 -11.54 48.53 35.52
N ARG A 321 -10.36 48.72 34.88
CA ARG A 321 -9.00 48.35 35.32
C ARG A 321 -8.54 46.90 35.22
N SER A 322 -7.63 46.68 34.26
CA SER A 322 -6.43 45.87 34.42
C SER A 322 -5.66 46.24 35.69
N PRO A 323 -4.93 45.29 36.29
CA PRO A 323 -3.48 45.46 36.28
C PRO A 323 -2.69 44.17 36.02
N SER A 324 -1.44 44.44 35.66
CA SER A 324 -0.33 43.57 35.31
C SER A 324 0.25 42.77 36.49
N ALA A 325 0.92 41.65 36.13
CA ALA A 325 2.22 41.14 36.61
C ALA A 325 2.53 40.94 38.11
N ALA A 326 2.91 39.70 38.47
CA ALA A 326 4.02 39.25 39.34
C ALA A 326 3.86 37.71 39.55
N SER A 327 4.71 36.79 39.09
CA SER A 327 6.10 36.43 39.48
C SER A 327 6.35 36.30 40.99
N SER A 328 6.50 35.06 41.48
CA SER A 328 7.54 34.54 42.41
C SER A 328 7.15 33.15 42.94
N THR A 329 7.95 32.10 42.70
CA THR A 329 9.08 31.60 43.52
C THR A 329 8.63 30.52 44.53
N GLY A 330 9.03 29.27 44.30
CA GLY A 330 8.81 28.14 45.22
C GLY A 330 9.81 27.01 44.96
N THR A 331 10.89 27.03 45.73
CA THR A 331 12.09 26.19 45.67
C THR A 331 11.90 24.89 46.48
N ALA A 332 12.33 23.73 45.97
CA ALA A 332 12.61 22.55 46.80
C ALA A 332 13.67 21.60 46.17
N ARG A 333 14.83 21.53 46.84
CA ARG A 333 15.87 20.47 46.91
C ARG A 333 16.08 20.22 48.43
N PRO A 334 16.83 19.23 48.99
CA PRO A 334 17.84 18.26 48.47
C PRO A 334 17.63 16.83 49.11
N PRO A 335 18.62 15.92 49.42
CA PRO A 335 20.07 15.76 49.12
C PRO A 335 20.47 14.35 48.54
N LYS A 336 21.51 14.22 47.70
CA LYS A 336 22.96 13.95 47.95
C LYS A 336 23.32 12.82 48.95
N SER A 337 23.87 11.71 48.44
CA SER A 337 25.04 11.02 49.02
C SER A 337 25.91 10.39 47.93
N THR A 338 27.19 10.21 48.26
CA THR A 338 28.38 10.07 47.40
C THR A 338 29.12 8.76 47.69
N LEU A 339 30.08 8.40 46.82
CA LEU A 339 31.14 7.35 46.91
C LEU A 339 30.73 5.99 46.28
N ALA A 340 31.52 5.30 45.45
CA ALA A 340 32.97 5.18 45.40
C ALA A 340 33.54 4.85 43.98
N ARG A 341 34.84 5.09 43.87
CA ARG A 341 35.83 4.80 42.79
C ARG A 341 36.22 3.31 42.78
N PRO A 342 36.79 2.74 41.69
CA PRO A 342 38.27 2.59 41.59
C PRO A 342 38.82 2.79 40.16
N VAL A 343 39.95 3.48 39.97
CA VAL A 343 41.37 3.06 40.00
C VAL A 343 41.84 2.39 38.69
N ILE A 344 42.92 2.99 38.18
CA ILE A 344 43.66 2.75 36.95
C ILE A 344 44.57 1.54 37.14
N GLU A 345 44.66 0.66 36.14
CA GLU A 345 45.88 -0.13 35.95
C GLU A 345 46.21 -0.28 34.46
N ARG A 346 47.30 0.41 34.07
CA ARG A 346 48.04 0.21 32.82
C ARG A 346 49.12 -0.82 33.09
N VAL A 347 49.13 -1.91 32.33
CA VAL A 347 50.34 -2.71 32.06
C VAL A 347 50.35 -3.08 30.57
N ARG A 348 51.44 -2.69 29.89
CA ARG A 348 51.97 -3.21 28.59
C ARG A 348 53.24 -4.03 28.94
N PRO A 349 53.97 -4.68 28.02
CA PRO A 349 53.63 -5.46 26.81
C PRO A 349 54.40 -6.82 26.76
N GLY A 350 54.15 -7.69 25.77
CA GLY A 350 55.00 -8.84 25.40
C GLY A 350 54.24 -9.76 24.42
N MET A 351 54.57 -9.86 23.13
CA MET A 351 55.72 -10.52 22.48
C MET A 351 55.55 -12.05 22.40
N ASP A 352 55.90 -12.58 21.21
CA ASP A 352 56.02 -13.99 20.77
C ASP A 352 54.75 -14.65 20.16
N ARG A 353 54.77 -14.98 18.85
CA ARG A 353 55.20 -16.27 18.21
C ARG A 353 54.21 -17.39 18.55
N ASP A 354 53.61 -18.16 17.65
CA ASP A 354 54.09 -18.91 16.48
C ASP A 354 52.86 -19.28 15.61
N ARG A 355 52.89 -19.22 14.27
CA ARG A 355 53.44 -20.23 13.33
C ARG A 355 52.82 -21.64 13.47
N SER A 356 51.90 -21.97 12.56
CA SER A 356 51.62 -23.31 11.98
C SER A 356 50.48 -23.10 10.95
N THR A 357 50.56 -23.29 9.62
CA THR A 357 51.20 -24.26 8.71
C THR A 357 50.96 -25.73 9.01
N SER A 358 49.79 -26.24 8.61
CA SER A 358 49.64 -27.54 7.93
C SER A 358 48.35 -27.45 7.08
N SER A 359 48.36 -27.59 5.75
CA SER A 359 48.84 -28.66 4.87
C SER A 359 48.01 -29.94 4.95
N ARG A 360 47.35 -30.20 3.82
CA ARG A 360 47.22 -31.50 3.13
C ARG A 360 46.15 -32.51 3.57
N ARG A 361 45.36 -32.86 2.55
CA ARG A 361 45.05 -34.19 1.98
C ARG A 361 43.59 -34.67 2.09
N LEU A 362 42.94 -34.63 0.92
CA LEU A 362 42.04 -35.66 0.36
C LEU A 362 42.68 -37.07 0.41
N PRO A 363 42.02 -38.14 -0.05
CA PRO A 363 40.64 -38.61 0.13
C PRO A 363 40.63 -40.09 0.59
N HIS A 364 39.48 -40.67 0.97
CA HIS A 364 39.26 -42.11 0.73
C HIS A 364 37.78 -42.51 0.81
N GLU A 365 37.35 -43.19 -0.26
CA GLU A 365 36.28 -44.17 -0.27
C GLU A 365 36.39 -45.16 0.90
N ARG A 366 35.23 -45.63 1.39
CA ARG A 366 35.00 -47.07 1.53
C ARG A 366 33.52 -47.43 1.60
N LEU A 367 33.19 -48.38 0.74
CA LEU A 367 32.01 -49.24 0.69
C LEU A 367 31.68 -49.89 2.04
N ALA A 368 30.39 -50.05 2.32
CA ALA A 368 29.90 -51.13 3.17
C ALA A 368 28.53 -51.62 2.65
N LEU A 369 28.50 -52.92 2.36
CA LEU A 369 27.36 -53.75 1.96
C LEU A 369 26.39 -54.03 3.12
N ALA A 370 25.09 -54.08 2.82
CA ALA A 370 24.09 -54.98 3.42
C ALA A 370 22.84 -54.95 2.49
N ARG A 371 22.64 -55.89 1.56
CA ARG A 371 22.14 -57.27 1.65
C ARG A 371 20.69 -57.42 2.19
N ALA A 372 19.81 -57.64 1.20
CA ALA A 372 18.61 -58.49 1.18
C ALA A 372 17.42 -58.19 2.11
N ASN A 373 16.26 -57.90 1.50
CA ASN A 373 15.22 -58.92 1.37
C ASN A 373 14.22 -58.58 0.24
N ALA A 374 14.07 -59.56 -0.66
CA ALA A 374 13.09 -59.58 -1.72
C ALA A 374 11.77 -60.12 -1.18
N SER A 375 10.68 -59.40 -1.47
CA SER A 375 9.33 -59.94 -1.40
C SER A 375 8.62 -59.65 -2.71
N SER A 376 8.56 -60.73 -3.49
CA SER A 376 7.45 -61.18 -4.32
C SER A 376 6.77 -60.20 -5.27
N ALA A 377 7.00 -60.50 -6.55
CA ALA A 377 6.20 -60.10 -7.69
C ALA A 377 4.71 -60.40 -7.46
N ASN A 378 3.87 -59.39 -7.73
CA ASN A 378 2.50 -59.59 -8.18
C ASN A 378 2.40 -58.90 -9.54
N VAL A 379 2.64 -59.67 -10.59
CA VAL A 379 2.39 -59.27 -11.98
C VAL A 379 0.89 -59.38 -12.18
N ASP A 380 0.17 -58.29 -11.90
CA ASP A 380 -1.24 -58.22 -12.26
C ASP A 380 -1.38 -57.97 -13.75
N ARG A 381 -2.13 -58.89 -14.35
CA ARG A 381 -2.52 -58.98 -15.76
C ARG A 381 -3.08 -57.66 -16.27
N VAL A 382 -2.43 -57.14 -17.31
CA VAL A 382 -2.98 -56.11 -18.20
C VAL A 382 -4.14 -56.73 -18.99
N SER A 383 -5.37 -56.33 -18.66
CA SER A 383 -6.55 -56.57 -19.49
C SER A 383 -6.57 -55.61 -20.69
N PRO A 384 -6.96 -56.05 -21.90
CA PRO A 384 -6.99 -55.19 -23.08
C PRO A 384 -8.10 -54.12 -22.99
N PRO A 385 -7.91 -52.96 -23.66
CA PRO A 385 -8.78 -51.79 -23.51
C PRO A 385 -10.15 -52.00 -24.17
N THR A 386 -11.20 -51.66 -23.42
CA THR A 386 -12.56 -51.47 -23.94
C THR A 386 -12.60 -50.22 -24.83
N ALA A 387 -13.24 -50.35 -25.99
CA ALA A 387 -13.14 -49.46 -27.15
C ALA A 387 -13.76 -48.05 -27.03
N ASN A 388 -14.04 -47.55 -25.82
CA ASN A 388 -14.75 -46.27 -25.62
C ASN A 388 -14.02 -45.32 -24.65
N ALA A 389 -12.69 -45.44 -24.49
CA ALA A 389 -11.93 -44.50 -23.67
C ALA A 389 -11.95 -43.11 -24.31
N THR A 390 -12.48 -42.12 -23.58
CA THR A 390 -12.47 -40.73 -24.04
C THR A 390 -11.02 -40.24 -24.08
N PRO A 391 -10.63 -39.35 -25.02
CA PRO A 391 -9.25 -38.85 -25.11
C PRO A 391 -8.77 -38.20 -23.80
N LEU A 392 -9.70 -37.73 -22.97
CA LEU A 392 -9.44 -37.20 -21.63
C LEU A 392 -8.93 -38.26 -20.65
N GLU A 393 -9.40 -39.50 -20.72
CA GLU A 393 -8.96 -40.60 -19.86
C GLU A 393 -7.55 -41.07 -20.21
N VAL A 394 -7.20 -41.06 -21.50
CA VAL A 394 -5.83 -41.35 -21.97
C VAL A 394 -4.86 -40.28 -21.46
N VAL A 395 -5.23 -39.00 -21.54
CA VAL A 395 -4.43 -37.89 -21.00
C VAL A 395 -4.30 -37.98 -19.48
N ARG A 396 -5.38 -38.35 -18.77
CA ARG A 396 -5.37 -38.51 -17.32
C ARG A 396 -4.49 -39.67 -16.88
N ALA A 397 -4.54 -40.81 -17.57
CA ALA A 397 -3.67 -41.96 -17.32
C ALA A 397 -2.20 -41.62 -17.58
N TYR A 398 -1.91 -40.80 -18.60
CA TYR A 398 -0.56 -40.36 -18.92
C TYR A 398 0.01 -39.36 -17.90
N LEU A 399 -0.85 -38.53 -17.28
CA LEU A 399 -0.44 -37.54 -16.28
C LEU A 399 -0.42 -38.05 -14.84
N ALA A 400 -1.15 -39.13 -14.53
CA ALA A 400 -1.22 -39.74 -13.20
C ALA A 400 0.15 -39.98 -12.50
N PRO A 401 1.21 -40.49 -13.16
CA PRO A 401 2.49 -40.71 -12.49
C PRO A 401 3.21 -39.42 -12.09
N TYR A 402 2.91 -38.29 -12.75
CA TYR A 402 3.51 -36.99 -12.43
C TYR A 402 2.86 -36.33 -11.20
N PHE A 403 1.62 -36.70 -10.88
CA PHE A 403 0.92 -36.23 -9.69
C PHE A 403 1.12 -37.13 -8.46
N ALA A 404 1.57 -38.37 -8.64
CA ALA A 404 1.79 -39.31 -7.54
C ALA A 404 3.01 -38.96 -6.65
N SER A 405 3.96 -38.16 -7.16
CA SER A 405 5.14 -37.72 -6.39
C SER A 405 5.03 -36.25 -6.00
N PRO A 406 5.03 -35.90 -4.70
CA PRO A 406 4.85 -34.51 -4.24
C PRO A 406 5.97 -33.58 -4.71
N ARG A 407 7.18 -34.11 -4.95
CA ARG A 407 8.30 -33.33 -5.52
C ARG A 407 8.12 -33.08 -7.02
N ALA A 408 7.65 -34.08 -7.78
CA ALA A 408 7.39 -33.94 -9.21
C ALA A 408 6.20 -33.01 -9.49
N ALA A 409 5.16 -33.05 -8.64
CA ALA A 409 4.01 -32.17 -8.73
C ALA A 409 4.42 -30.69 -8.62
N SER A 410 5.31 -30.34 -7.69
CA SER A 410 5.81 -28.96 -7.55
C SER A 410 6.63 -28.48 -8.76
N ALA A 411 7.49 -29.33 -9.32
CA ALA A 411 8.28 -28.98 -10.51
C ALA A 411 7.39 -28.86 -11.75
N PHE A 412 6.39 -29.72 -11.88
CA PHE A 412 5.43 -29.69 -12.97
C PHE A 412 4.53 -28.45 -12.92
N THR A 413 4.02 -28.07 -11.74
CA THR A 413 3.24 -26.83 -11.59
C THR A 413 4.09 -25.60 -11.89
N PHE A 414 5.36 -25.57 -11.47
CA PHE A 414 6.30 -24.52 -11.87
C PHE A 414 6.51 -24.48 -13.39
N ALA A 415 6.72 -25.62 -14.05
CA ALA A 415 6.91 -25.68 -15.51
C ALA A 415 5.65 -25.22 -16.26
N VAL A 416 4.47 -25.63 -15.82
CA VAL A 416 3.20 -25.20 -16.43
C VAL A 416 3.00 -23.70 -16.25
N LEU A 417 3.22 -23.17 -15.05
CA LEU A 417 2.91 -21.77 -14.73
C LEU A 417 3.95 -20.79 -15.32
N PHE A 418 5.23 -21.15 -15.31
CA PHE A 418 6.31 -20.26 -15.75
C PHE A 418 6.80 -20.50 -17.18
N VAL A 419 6.50 -21.65 -17.79
CA VAL A 419 6.92 -21.95 -19.17
C VAL A 419 5.73 -22.08 -20.10
N LEU A 420 4.74 -22.90 -19.73
CA LEU A 420 3.61 -23.20 -20.63
C LEU A 420 2.65 -22.00 -20.79
N VAL A 421 2.27 -21.34 -19.69
CA VAL A 421 1.35 -20.19 -19.73
C VAL A 421 1.91 -19.01 -20.53
N PRO A 422 3.18 -18.57 -20.36
CA PRO A 422 3.75 -17.51 -21.17
C PRO A 422 3.84 -17.87 -22.66
N VAL A 423 4.19 -19.13 -22.98
CA VAL A 423 4.30 -19.60 -24.37
C VAL A 423 2.93 -19.66 -25.04
N LEU A 424 1.89 -20.21 -24.37
CA LEU A 424 0.53 -20.19 -24.92
C LEU A 424 -0.01 -18.78 -25.06
N SER A 425 0.22 -17.90 -24.08
CA SER A 425 -0.18 -16.49 -24.17
C SER A 425 0.50 -15.80 -25.35
N PHE A 426 1.79 -16.05 -25.57
CA PHE A 426 2.53 -15.55 -26.72
C PHE A 426 1.99 -16.08 -28.05
N MET A 427 1.71 -17.39 -28.14
CA MET A 427 1.14 -17.99 -29.35
C MET A 427 -0.27 -17.49 -29.66
N LEU A 428 -1.13 -17.37 -28.65
CA LEU A 428 -2.48 -16.84 -28.81
C LEU A 428 -2.43 -15.36 -29.20
N ARG A 429 -1.52 -14.56 -28.61
CA ARG A 429 -1.30 -13.16 -28.98
C ARG A 429 -0.76 -12.99 -30.40
N ARG A 430 0.12 -13.90 -30.85
CA ARG A 430 0.60 -13.93 -32.23
C ARG A 430 -0.52 -14.32 -33.20
N ARG A 431 -1.39 -15.27 -32.81
CA ARG A 431 -2.52 -15.71 -33.61
C ARG A 431 -3.63 -14.66 -33.69
N THR A 432 -3.92 -13.93 -32.62
CA THR A 432 -4.87 -12.80 -32.65
C THR A 432 -4.34 -11.64 -33.48
N ARG A 433 -3.03 -11.32 -33.40
CA ARG A 433 -2.41 -10.35 -34.32
C ARG A 433 -2.46 -10.77 -35.78
N ALA A 434 -2.20 -12.05 -36.08
CA ALA A 434 -2.31 -12.57 -37.44
C ALA A 434 -3.74 -12.51 -37.97
N ARG A 435 -4.75 -12.81 -37.14
CA ARG A 435 -6.17 -12.68 -37.51
C ARG A 435 -6.58 -11.24 -37.76
N LEU A 436 -6.14 -10.30 -36.92
CA LEU A 436 -6.42 -8.87 -37.10
C LEU A 436 -5.73 -8.30 -38.36
N ALA A 437 -4.52 -8.76 -38.68
CA ALA A 437 -3.83 -8.41 -39.91
C ALA A 437 -4.52 -8.99 -41.15
N ALA A 438 -5.01 -10.23 -41.08
CA ALA A 438 -5.76 -10.86 -42.17
C ALA A 438 -7.11 -10.18 -42.43
N THR A 439 -7.82 -9.74 -41.38
CA THR A 439 -9.07 -8.96 -41.54
C THR A 439 -8.81 -7.54 -42.05
N ALA A 440 -7.65 -6.94 -41.76
CA ALA A 440 -7.26 -5.64 -42.31
C ALA A 440 -6.88 -5.71 -43.80
N ALA A 441 -6.32 -6.83 -44.26
CA ALA A 441 -5.96 -7.05 -45.66
C ALA A 441 -7.17 -7.36 -46.56
N ALA A 442 -8.25 -7.94 -46.01
CA ALA A 442 -9.46 -8.29 -46.77
C ALA A 442 -10.44 -7.11 -46.99
N GLY A 443 -10.18 -5.93 -46.39
CA GLY A 443 -11.06 -4.77 -46.45
C GLY A 443 -10.54 -3.58 -47.28
N SER A 444 -9.40 -3.69 -47.98
CA SER A 444 -8.80 -2.55 -48.68
C SER A 444 -9.28 -2.37 -50.12
N SER A 445 -10.57 -2.16 -50.31
CA SER A 445 -11.08 -1.48 -51.51
C SER A 445 -11.88 -0.25 -51.08
N ALA A 446 -11.27 0.92 -51.28
CA ALA A 446 -11.93 2.24 -51.40
C ALA A 446 -12.38 3.01 -50.13
N ALA A 447 -11.63 2.96 -49.03
CA ALA A 447 -11.83 3.91 -47.91
C ALA A 447 -10.55 4.67 -47.53
N GLY A 448 -10.40 5.84 -48.15
CA GLY A 448 -9.79 7.08 -47.65
C GLY A 448 -8.55 7.05 -46.76
N ALA A 449 -7.44 7.59 -47.27
CA ALA A 449 -6.26 8.03 -46.50
C ALA A 449 -6.60 8.97 -45.32
N ALA A 450 -7.81 9.56 -45.29
CA ALA A 450 -8.31 10.38 -44.19
C ALA A 450 -8.54 9.59 -42.88
N ASP A 451 -9.00 8.34 -42.96
CA ASP A 451 -9.26 7.53 -41.75
C ASP A 451 -7.96 7.02 -41.12
N LEU A 452 -6.90 6.87 -41.92
CA LEU A 452 -5.56 6.51 -41.44
C LEU A 452 -4.89 7.67 -40.67
N VAL A 453 -5.18 8.92 -41.05
CA VAL A 453 -4.74 10.12 -40.31
C VAL A 453 -5.60 10.34 -39.06
N ARG A 454 -6.92 10.11 -39.13
CA ARG A 454 -7.82 10.18 -37.97
C ARG A 454 -7.48 9.13 -36.91
N ARG A 455 -7.12 7.92 -37.34
CA ARG A 455 -6.68 6.84 -36.47
C ARG A 455 -5.30 7.10 -35.86
N ARG A 456 -4.37 7.72 -36.60
CA ARG A 456 -3.08 8.17 -36.04
C ARG A 456 -3.21 9.33 -35.04
N LEU A 457 -4.22 10.19 -35.20
CA LEU A 457 -4.51 11.25 -34.23
C LEU A 457 -5.21 10.71 -32.97
N GLN A 458 -6.07 9.69 -33.09
CA GLN A 458 -6.69 9.03 -31.93
C GLN A 458 -5.72 8.12 -31.16
N GLU A 459 -4.78 7.45 -31.84
CA GLU A 459 -3.72 6.66 -31.18
C GLU A 459 -2.61 7.55 -30.57
N GLY A 460 -2.52 8.83 -30.98
CA GLY A 460 -1.57 9.81 -30.43
C GLY A 460 -2.01 10.50 -29.13
N SER A 461 -3.30 10.44 -28.76
CA SER A 461 -3.85 11.19 -27.62
C SER A 461 -4.07 10.36 -26.34
N GLY A 462 -3.70 9.07 -26.36
CA GLY A 462 -3.87 8.16 -25.23
C GLY A 462 -2.55 7.46 -24.87
N GLY A 463 -1.52 8.25 -24.57
CA GLY A 463 -0.15 7.82 -24.28
C GLY A 463 0.03 7.06 -22.96
N GLY A 464 -0.85 6.11 -22.63
CA GLY A 464 -0.57 5.06 -21.66
C GLY A 464 0.41 4.07 -22.28
N GLY A 465 1.70 4.42 -22.29
CA GLY A 465 2.76 3.62 -22.92
C GLY A 465 2.72 2.15 -22.46
N MET A 466 3.20 1.23 -23.30
CA MET A 466 3.25 -0.22 -23.00
C MET A 466 3.81 -0.56 -21.60
N LEU A 467 4.61 0.34 -21.02
CA LEU A 467 5.11 0.28 -19.65
C LEU A 467 4.01 0.37 -18.58
N THR A 468 3.00 1.23 -18.71
CA THR A 468 1.91 1.33 -17.73
C THR A 468 0.99 0.11 -17.79
N ARG A 469 0.82 -0.47 -18.98
CA ARG A 469 0.08 -1.71 -19.17
C ARG A 469 0.83 -2.93 -18.62
N ALA A 470 2.14 -3.01 -18.86
CA ALA A 470 3.00 -4.03 -18.27
C ALA A 470 3.08 -3.88 -16.74
N TRP A 471 3.10 -2.63 -16.23
CA TRP A 471 3.10 -2.38 -14.79
C TRP A 471 1.78 -2.76 -14.13
N GLY A 472 0.65 -2.53 -14.81
CA GLY A 472 -0.67 -2.99 -14.35
C GLY A 472 -0.77 -4.52 -14.29
N GLU A 473 -0.15 -5.23 -15.23
CA GLU A 473 -0.09 -6.70 -15.21
C GLU A 473 0.85 -7.23 -14.11
N VAL A 474 2.00 -6.59 -13.89
CA VAL A 474 2.93 -6.95 -12.80
C VAL A 474 2.31 -6.66 -11.43
N SER A 475 1.64 -5.51 -11.24
CA SER A 475 0.97 -5.20 -9.98
C SER A 475 -0.15 -6.18 -9.67
N ARG A 476 -0.88 -6.66 -10.69
CA ARG A 476 -1.96 -7.65 -10.53
C ARG A 476 -1.39 -9.03 -10.20
N ALA A 477 -0.30 -9.44 -10.83
CA ALA A 477 0.38 -10.69 -10.53
C ALA A 477 0.98 -10.72 -9.11
N VAL A 478 1.53 -9.59 -8.64
CA VAL A 478 2.00 -9.43 -7.27
C VAL A 478 0.83 -9.44 -6.27
N LEU A 479 -0.30 -8.79 -6.60
CA LEU A 479 -1.49 -8.84 -5.76
C LEU A 479 -2.06 -10.26 -5.65
N ASP A 480 -2.14 -11.00 -6.76
CA ASP A 480 -2.64 -12.38 -6.77
C ASP A 480 -1.71 -13.34 -6.02
N THR A 481 -0.39 -13.18 -6.14
CA THR A 481 0.56 -14.00 -5.37
C THR A 481 0.53 -13.69 -3.88
N VAL A 482 0.35 -12.42 -3.48
CA VAL A 482 0.15 -12.05 -2.07
C VAL A 482 -1.19 -12.58 -1.54
N ARG A 483 -2.25 -12.54 -2.36
CA ARG A 483 -3.57 -13.08 -1.99
C ARG A 483 -3.56 -14.60 -1.87
N MET A 484 -2.84 -15.31 -2.72
CA MET A 484 -2.69 -16.78 -2.63
C MET A 484 -1.71 -17.22 -1.52
N ALA A 485 -0.71 -16.40 -1.17
CA ALA A 485 0.20 -16.71 -0.07
C ALA A 485 -0.39 -16.42 1.32
N GLY A 486 -1.38 -15.52 1.42
CA GLY A 486 -2.05 -15.15 2.67
C GLY A 486 -3.26 -16.01 3.02
N SER A 487 -3.85 -16.71 2.06
CA SER A 487 -4.91 -17.72 2.30
C SER A 487 -4.22 -19.03 2.67
N GLY A 488 -3.88 -19.19 3.95
CA GLY A 488 -3.36 -20.45 4.47
C GLY A 488 -4.28 -21.61 4.09
N LEU A 489 -3.69 -22.73 3.64
CA LEU A 489 -4.34 -24.03 3.68
C LEU A 489 -4.70 -24.30 5.15
N VAL A 490 -5.97 -24.09 5.49
CA VAL A 490 -6.62 -24.67 6.68
C VAL A 490 -7.78 -25.49 6.17
#